data_AF-A0A2A4WNP9-F1
#
_entry.id   AF-A0A2A4WNP9-F1
#
_cell.length_a   1.000
_cell.length_b   1.000
_cell.length_c   1.000
_cell.angle_alpha   90.00
_cell.angle_beta   90.00
_cell.angle_gamma   90.00
#
_symmetry.space_group_name_H-M   'P 1'
#
loop_
_entity.id
_entity.type
_entity.pdbx_description
1 polymer ?
#
loop_
_entity_poly.entity_id
_entity_poly.type
_entity_poly.pdbx_seq_one_letter_code
_entity_poly.pdbx_strand_id
1 'polypeptide(L)' 'GKLMQASNGKLYGITGFGGIYTNGAIYEYDLVTSTYTKLADFDINTTGGSPHGDLVQANNGRLYGLNSHGGIYGFGTN' A
#
# COMPACT_ATOMS: atom_id res chain seq x y z
N GLY A 1 -6.36 6.90 -3.02
CA GLY A 1 -5.26 6.30 -2.25
C GLY A 1 -4.66 7.37 -1.37
N LYS A 2 -4.29 7.05 -0.14
CA LYS A 2 -3.60 8.00 0.74
C LYS A 2 -2.09 7.86 0.57
N LEU A 3 -1.39 8.96 0.75
CA LEU A 3 0.05 9.12 0.57
C LEU A 3 0.66 9.49 1.92
N MET A 4 1.76 8.83 2.29
CA MET A 4 2.49 9.06 3.54
C MET A 4 3.95 9.36 3.24
N GLN A 5 4.53 10.37 3.89
CA GLN A 5 5.97 10.52 3.95
C GLN A 5 6.53 9.71 5.12
N ALA A 6 7.48 8.81 4.83
CA ALA A 6 8.14 8.01 5.85
C ALA A 6 9.41 8.70 6.37
N SER A 7 9.92 8.23 7.51
CA SER A 7 11.13 8.74 8.15
C SER A 7 12.41 8.61 7.29
N ASN A 8 12.40 7.75 6.28
CA ASN A 8 13.49 7.62 5.31
C ASN A 8 13.46 8.71 4.22
N GLY A 9 12.53 9.67 4.29
CA GLY A 9 12.41 10.79 3.35
C GLY A 9 11.67 10.47 2.05
N LYS A 10 11.26 9.22 1.83
CA LYS A 10 10.47 8.81 0.67
C LYS A 10 8.96 8.91 0.95
N LEU A 11 8.20 9.06 -0.11
CA LEU A 11 6.75 8.96 -0.09
C LEU A 11 6.33 7.53 -0.39
N TYR A 12 5.32 7.04 0.33
CA TYR A 12 4.71 5.73 0.11
C TYR A 12 3.22 5.91 -0.07
N GLY A 13 2.66 5.20 -1.04
CA GLY A 13 1.24 5.30 -1.35
C GLY A 13 0.64 3.96 -1.74
N ILE A 14 -0.68 3.89 -1.59
CA ILE A 14 -1.50 2.74 -1.99
C ILE A 14 -2.60 3.20 -2.93
N THR A 15 -2.80 2.46 -4.02
CA THR A 15 -3.93 2.68 -4.93
C THR A 15 -5.01 1.65 -4.66
N GLY A 16 -6.28 2.08 -4.61
CA GLY A 16 -7.42 1.16 -4.41
C GLY A 16 -7.79 0.36 -5.67
N PHE A 17 -7.29 0.80 -6.82
CA PHE A 17 -7.51 0.19 -8.13
C PHE A 17 -6.25 0.33 -8.99
N GLY A 18 -6.15 -0.50 -10.02
CA GLY A 18 -4.96 -0.63 -10.88
C GLY A 18 -4.06 -1.78 -10.43
N GLY A 19 -2.81 -1.78 -10.91
CA GLY A 19 -1.92 -2.94 -10.77
C GLY A 19 -2.30 -4.10 -11.69
N ILE A 20 -1.56 -5.20 -11.61
CA ILE A 20 -1.73 -6.36 -12.50
C ILE A 20 -3.13 -6.98 -12.37
N TYR A 21 -3.65 -7.08 -11.15
CA TYR A 21 -4.92 -7.74 -10.85
C TYR A 21 -6.09 -6.77 -10.65
N THR A 22 -5.91 -5.49 -11.04
CA THR A 22 -6.85 -4.38 -10.82
C THR A 22 -7.28 -4.11 -9.37
N ASN A 23 -6.69 -4.82 -8.41
CA ASN A 23 -6.99 -4.79 -6.97
C ASN A 23 -6.20 -3.71 -6.22
N GLY A 24 -5.42 -2.88 -6.91
CA GLY A 24 -4.55 -1.89 -6.31
C GLY A 24 -3.08 -2.30 -6.27
N ALA A 25 -2.23 -1.35 -5.87
CA ALA A 25 -0.80 -1.56 -5.70
C ALA A 25 -0.24 -0.68 -4.58
N ILE A 26 0.91 -1.05 -4.04
CA ILE A 26 1.74 -0.20 -3.19
C ILE A 26 2.95 0.29 -3.99
N TYR A 27 3.30 1.55 -3.81
CA TYR A 27 4.41 2.19 -4.49
C TYR A 27 5.20 3.08 -3.53
N GLU A 28 6.45 3.35 -3.89
CA GLU A 28 7.25 4.41 -3.32
C GLU A 28 7.59 5.47 -4.36
N TYR A 29 7.79 6.69 -3.88
CA TYR A 29 8.27 7.81 -4.66
C TYR A 29 9.40 8.50 -3.91
N ASP A 30 10.55 8.56 -4.57
CA ASP A 30 11.74 9.23 -4.05
C ASP A 30 11.73 10.70 -4.49
N LEU A 31 11.59 11.60 -3.52
CA LEU A 31 11.50 13.04 -3.75
C LEU A 31 12.81 13.67 -4.24
N VAL A 32 13.96 13.05 -3.94
CA VAL A 32 15.28 13.57 -4.30
C VAL A 32 15.58 13.26 -5.77
N THR A 33 15.30 12.02 -6.18
CA THR A 33 15.58 11.54 -7.54
C THR A 33 14.38 11.68 -8.47
N SER A 34 13.21 12.05 -7.94
CA SER A 34 11.93 12.07 -8.67
C SER A 34 11.55 10.70 -9.25
N THR A 35 11.97 9.61 -8.59
CA THR A 35 11.79 8.25 -9.08
C THR A 35 10.53 7.62 -8.49
N TYR A 36 9.67 7.09 -9.35
CA TYR A 36 8.54 6.24 -8.97
C TYR A 36 8.94 4.76 -9.05
N THR A 37 8.63 4.00 -8.00
CA THR A 37 8.85 2.56 -7.95
C THR A 37 7.58 1.87 -7.47
N LYS A 38 7.03 0.97 -8.28
CA LYS A 38 5.99 0.05 -7.82
C LYS A 38 6.63 -1.04 -6.97
N LEU A 39 6.17 -1.19 -5.74
CA LEU A 39 6.73 -2.16 -4.79
C LEU A 39 6.04 -3.51 -4.87
N ALA A 40 4.70 -3.51 -4.94
CA ALA A 40 3.91 -4.74 -5.09
C ALA A 40 2.52 -4.44 -5.65
N ASP A 41 1.93 -5.44 -6.31
CA ASP A 41 0.51 -5.46 -6.69
C ASP A 41 -0.28 -6.22 -5.63
N PHE A 42 -1.48 -5.75 -5.33
CA PHE A 42 -2.42 -6.47 -4.48
C PHE A 42 -3.12 -7.56 -5.28
N ASP A 43 -3.34 -8.70 -4.63
CA ASP A 43 -4.07 -9.85 -5.15
C ASP A 43 -5.07 -10.30 -4.08
N ILE A 44 -6.34 -10.22 -4.43
CA ILE A 44 -7.46 -10.54 -3.54
C ILE A 44 -7.35 -11.92 -2.89
N ASN A 45 -6.68 -12.87 -3.56
CA ASN A 45 -6.53 -14.25 -3.08
C ASN A 45 -5.38 -14.42 -2.09
N THR A 46 -4.37 -13.55 -2.11
CA THR A 46 -3.11 -13.76 -1.37
C THR A 46 -2.74 -12.61 -0.45
N THR A 47 -2.92 -11.36 -0.88
CA THR A 47 -2.51 -10.15 -0.17
C THR A 47 -3.67 -9.20 0.13
N GLY A 48 -4.89 -9.59 -0.27
CA GLY A 48 -6.07 -8.73 -0.25
C GLY A 48 -6.11 -7.77 -1.44
N GLY A 49 -7.11 -6.91 -1.48
CA GLY A 49 -7.38 -5.96 -2.55
C GLY A 49 -8.15 -4.73 -2.07
N SER A 50 -8.24 -3.73 -2.94
CA SER A 50 -8.94 -2.46 -2.68
C SER A 50 -8.56 -1.82 -1.33
N PRO A 51 -7.28 -1.46 -1.14
CA PRO A 51 -6.88 -0.69 0.04
C PRO A 51 -7.67 0.64 0.11
N HIS A 52 -8.33 0.87 1.25
CA HIS A 52 -8.99 2.15 1.55
C HIS A 52 -8.41 2.85 2.79
N GLY A 53 -7.48 2.21 3.51
CA GLY A 53 -6.86 2.74 4.72
C GLY A 53 -5.64 3.64 4.47
N ASP A 54 -5.08 4.12 5.58
CA ASP A 54 -3.85 4.89 5.60
C ASP A 54 -2.64 3.98 5.79
N LEU A 55 -1.48 4.43 5.31
CA LEU A 55 -0.21 3.85 5.71
C LEU A 55 0.24 4.48 7.03
N VAL A 56 0.75 3.65 7.94
CA VAL A 56 1.39 4.06 9.19
C VAL A 56 2.76 3.42 9.25
N GLN A 57 3.77 4.21 9.59
CA GLN A 57 5.10 3.71 9.87
C GLN A 57 5.23 3.44 11.37
N ALA A 58 5.58 2.22 11.75
CA ALA A 58 5.88 1.90 13.14
C ALA A 58 7.33 2.27 13.49
N ASN A 59 7.65 2.30 14.79
CA ASN A 59 8.98 2.65 15.30
C ASN A 59 10.10 1.68 14.84
N ASN A 60 9.74 0.49 14.35
CA ASN A 60 10.66 -0.46 13.73
C ASN A 60 11.01 -0.10 12.27
N GLY A 61 10.53 1.03 11.76
CA GLY A 61 10.75 1.52 10.40
C GLY A 61 9.85 0.86 9.35
N ARG A 62 9.03 -0.12 9.70
CA ARG A 62 8.13 -0.82 8.76
C ARG A 62 6.83 -0.05 8.56
N LEU A 63 6.32 -0.11 7.34
CA LEU A 63 5.02 0.44 6.95
C LEU A 63 3.94 -0.62 7.09
N TYR A 64 2.79 -0.20 7.64
CA TYR A 64 1.60 -1.00 7.82
C TYR A 64 0.43 -0.28 7.15
N GLY A 65 -0.43 -1.00 6.46
CA GLY A 65 -1.61 -0.45 5.81
C GLY A 65 -2.82 -1.32 6.10
N LEU A 66 -3.99 -0.69 6.16
CA LEU A 66 -5.26 -1.40 6.32
C LEU A 66 -5.86 -1.67 4.93
N ASN A 67 -5.99 -2.95 4.60
CA ASN A 67 -6.74 -3.40 3.42
C ASN A 67 -8.22 -3.56 3.79
N SER A 68 -9.10 -2.91 3.04
CA SER A 68 -10.54 -2.97 3.32
C SER A 68 -11.19 -4.29 2.90
N HIS A 69 -10.59 -4.96 1.91
CA HIS A 69 -10.98 -6.28 1.44
C HIS A 69 -9.74 -7.17 1.43
N GLY A 70 -9.60 -8.15 2.31
CA GLY A 70 -8.35 -8.92 2.32
C GLY A 70 -8.14 -9.84 3.49
N GLY A 71 -8.61 -11.06 3.30
CA GLY A 71 -8.43 -12.27 4.09
C GLY A 71 -9.29 -13.33 3.42
N ILE A 72 -8.99 -14.61 3.61
CA ILE A 72 -9.66 -15.79 3.00
C ILE A 72 -11.21 -15.81 3.15
N TYR A 73 -11.79 -14.85 3.86
CA TYR A 73 -13.22 -14.68 4.14
C TYR A 73 -13.79 -13.26 3.87
N GLY A 74 -13.10 -12.39 3.13
CA GLY A 74 -13.74 -11.17 2.58
C GLY A 74 -14.07 -10.04 3.59
N PHE A 75 -13.56 -10.08 4.82
CA PHE A 75 -13.68 -8.96 5.75
C PHE A 75 -12.28 -8.52 6.18
N GLY A 76 -11.93 -7.25 5.94
CA GLY A 76 -10.69 -6.65 6.42
C GLY A 76 -10.56 -6.83 7.93
N THR A 77 -9.40 -7.29 8.38
CA THR A 77 -9.10 -7.37 9.81
C THR A 77 -8.72 -5.98 10.32
N ASN A 78 -9.48 -5.50 11.32
CA ASN A 78 -9.15 -4.33 12.15
C ASN A 78 -7.80 -4.48 12.85
#